data_AF-A0A4Y2WPG6-F1
#
_entry.id   AF-A0A4Y2WPG6-F1
#
_cell.length_a   1.000
_cell.length_b   1.000
_cell.length_c   1.000
_cell.angle_alpha   90.00
_cell.angle_beta   90.00
_cell.angle_gamma   90.00
#
_symmetry.space_group_name_H-M   'P 1'
#
loop_
_entity.id
_entity.type
_entity.pdbx_description
1 polymer ?
#
loop_
_entity_poly.entity_id
_entity_poly.type
_entity_poly.pdbx_seq_one_letter_code
_entity_poly.pdbx_strand_id
1 'polypeptide(L)'
;MATKKRKVDSECRAFNDEWTWKYFFTVVKDKPVCLICNEAVAVFKEYNIFHHFTSKHKKSNYEAMSEYERKQNVESLCKKLSGRQNFFKKANTIQEAATHASYIVAYNIAKNNKALSDGEFVKECMLQVCDVLCPDKKNNFQTVSLSRKTVTSRIEAIYKNLT
;
A
#
# COMPACT_ATOMS: atom_id res chain seq x y z
N MET A 1 -28.20 -37.73 -1.25
CA MET A 1 -28.22 -36.43 -0.53
C MET A 1 -26.98 -35.64 -0.92
N ALA A 2 -27.13 -34.50 -1.59
CA ALA A 2 -25.98 -33.66 -1.95
C ALA A 2 -25.40 -33.02 -0.68
N THR A 3 -24.16 -33.35 -0.34
CA THR A 3 -23.42 -32.74 0.76
C THR A 3 -23.30 -31.24 0.49
N LYS A 4 -23.94 -30.42 1.32
CA LYS A 4 -23.87 -28.96 1.26
C LYS A 4 -22.40 -28.54 1.34
N LYS A 5 -21.83 -28.07 0.24
CA LYS A 5 -20.43 -27.60 0.21
C LYS A 5 -20.30 -26.45 1.22
N ARG A 6 -19.42 -26.63 2.21
CA ARG A 6 -19.16 -25.63 3.26
C ARG A 6 -18.54 -24.38 2.63
N LYS A 7 -19.09 -23.20 2.93
CA LYS A 7 -18.55 -21.90 2.48
C LYS A 7 -17.50 -21.41 3.48
N VAL A 8 -16.35 -20.97 2.97
CA VAL A 8 -15.21 -20.49 3.79
C VAL A 8 -15.61 -19.35 4.72
N ASP A 9 -16.49 -18.45 4.27
CA ASP A 9 -16.94 -17.28 5.05
C ASP A 9 -17.79 -17.65 6.28
N SER A 10 -18.32 -18.87 6.35
CA SER A 10 -19.14 -19.32 7.48
C SER A 10 -18.33 -19.86 8.67
N GLU A 11 -17.02 -20.03 8.52
CA GLU A 11 -16.18 -20.74 9.49
C GLU A 11 -15.37 -19.80 10.42
N CYS A 12 -15.46 -18.47 10.26
CA CYS A 12 -14.81 -17.44 11.10
C CYS A 12 -13.40 -17.83 11.60
N ARG A 13 -12.58 -18.43 10.72
CA ARG A 13 -11.30 -19.00 11.13
C ARG A 13 -10.31 -17.88 11.42
N ALA A 14 -9.83 -17.82 12.66
CA ALA A 14 -8.78 -16.90 13.06
C ALA A 14 -7.39 -17.45 12.71
N PHE A 15 -6.44 -16.54 12.54
CA PHE A 15 -5.02 -16.89 12.46
C PHE A 15 -4.53 -17.31 13.85
N ASN A 16 -3.73 -18.37 13.94
CA ASN A 16 -3.06 -18.78 15.18
C ASN A 16 -1.64 -18.22 15.20
N ASP A 17 -1.30 -17.46 16.25
CA ASP A 17 0.00 -16.81 16.41
C ASP A 17 1.19 -17.78 16.43
N GLU A 18 0.98 -19.04 16.83
CA GLU A 18 2.02 -20.07 16.78
C GLU A 18 2.50 -20.34 15.35
N TRP A 19 1.63 -20.17 14.35
CA TRP A 19 2.00 -20.33 12.94
C TRP A 19 3.07 -19.32 12.51
N THR A 20 3.20 -18.22 13.25
CA THR A 20 4.21 -17.20 12.99
C THR A 20 5.61 -17.75 13.10
N TRP A 21 5.96 -18.37 14.23
CA TRP A 21 7.29 -18.92 14.44
C TRP A 21 7.41 -20.38 13.99
N LYS A 22 6.32 -21.13 13.96
CA LYS A 22 6.32 -22.54 13.54
C LYS A 22 6.42 -22.70 12.02
N TYR A 23 5.81 -21.80 11.26
CA TYR A 23 5.72 -21.90 9.80
C TYR A 23 6.16 -20.64 9.05
N PHE A 24 6.60 -19.60 9.76
CA PHE A 24 7.01 -18.31 9.18
C PHE A 24 5.86 -17.61 8.44
N PHE A 25 4.68 -17.53 9.06
CA PHE A 25 3.53 -16.83 8.49
C PHE A 25 3.13 -15.60 9.29
N THR A 26 2.52 -14.61 8.64
CA THR A 26 1.91 -13.48 9.31
C THR A 26 0.61 -13.08 8.60
N VAL A 27 -0.15 -12.15 9.17
CA VAL A 27 -1.37 -11.63 8.56
C VAL A 27 -1.08 -10.28 7.91
N VAL A 28 -1.38 -10.14 6.63
CA VAL A 28 -1.33 -8.87 5.89
C VAL A 28 -2.66 -8.67 5.17
N LYS A 29 -3.38 -7.57 5.50
CA LYS A 29 -4.70 -7.26 4.92
C LYS A 29 -5.64 -8.48 4.93
N ASP A 30 -5.78 -9.10 6.10
CA ASP A 30 -6.65 -10.27 6.33
C ASP A 30 -6.30 -11.53 5.53
N LYS A 31 -5.06 -11.64 5.04
CA LYS A 31 -4.55 -12.83 4.36
C LYS A 31 -3.30 -13.38 5.06
N PRO A 32 -3.17 -14.71 5.20
CA PRO A 32 -1.94 -15.33 5.67
C PRO A 32 -0.86 -15.21 4.59
N VAL A 33 0.28 -14.62 4.94
CA VAL A 33 1.43 -14.39 4.05
C VAL A 33 2.66 -15.07 4.63
N CYS A 34 3.38 -15.81 3.79
CA CYS A 34 4.66 -16.42 4.16
C CYS A 34 5.76 -15.35 4.25
N LEU A 35 6.45 -15.25 5.38
CA LEU A 35 7.54 -14.31 5.63
C LEU A 35 8.82 -14.64 4.81
N ILE A 36 8.98 -15.88 4.34
CA ILE A 36 10.16 -16.33 3.59
C ILE A 36 10.04 -15.91 2.12
N CYS A 37 8.91 -16.22 1.47
CA CYS A 37 8.72 -15.98 0.03
C CYS A 37 7.71 -14.86 -0.30
N ASN A 38 7.03 -14.29 0.69
CA ASN A 38 6.00 -13.24 0.54
C ASN A 38 4.76 -13.67 -0.26
N GLU A 39 4.53 -14.97 -0.43
CA GLU A 39 3.32 -15.48 -1.06
C GLU A 39 2.15 -15.54 -0.06
N ALA A 40 0.95 -15.22 -0.54
CA ALA A 40 -0.27 -15.31 0.23
C ALA A 40 -0.96 -16.67 0.05
N VAL A 41 -1.52 -17.20 1.14
CA VAL A 41 -2.39 -18.37 1.15
C VAL A 41 -3.85 -17.90 1.26
N ALA A 42 -4.79 -18.63 0.65
CA ALA A 42 -6.16 -18.16 0.54
C ALA A 42 -6.98 -18.20 1.84
N VAL A 43 -6.64 -19.10 2.78
CA VAL A 43 -7.46 -19.39 3.97
C VAL A 43 -6.59 -19.61 5.19
N PHE A 44 -7.04 -19.12 6.36
CA PHE A 44 -6.49 -19.42 7.68
C PHE A 44 -6.75 -20.87 8.09
N LYS A 45 -5.97 -21.78 7.52
CA LYS A 45 -6.03 -23.22 7.83
C LYS A 45 -4.61 -23.74 7.99
N GLU A 46 -4.33 -24.34 9.14
CA GLU A 46 -2.99 -24.89 9.45
C GLU A 46 -2.52 -25.82 8.34
N TYR A 47 -3.38 -26.71 7.83
CA TYR A 47 -3.05 -27.58 6.70
C TYR A 47 -2.49 -26.82 5.49
N ASN A 48 -3.09 -25.70 5.10
CA ASN A 48 -2.61 -24.92 3.93
C ASN A 48 -1.27 -24.25 4.22
N ILE A 49 -1.11 -23.71 5.43
CA ILE A 49 0.11 -23.04 5.90
C ILE A 49 1.26 -24.05 6.02
N PHE A 50 1.02 -25.18 6.67
CA PHE A 50 1.96 -26.28 6.81
C PHE A 50 2.34 -26.88 5.46
N HIS A 51 1.35 -27.11 4.58
CA HIS A 51 1.63 -27.63 3.24
C HIS A 51 2.49 -26.66 2.44
N HIS A 52 2.19 -25.35 2.47
CA HIS A 52 3.05 -24.34 1.84
C HIS A 52 4.48 -24.41 2.39
N PHE A 53 4.65 -24.40 3.72
CA PHE A 53 5.96 -24.45 4.35
C PHE A 53 6.73 -25.71 3.94
N THR A 54 6.10 -26.87 3.98
CA THR A 54 6.73 -28.14 3.63
C THR A 54 6.97 -28.33 2.13
N SER A 55 6.12 -27.79 1.25
CA SER A 55 6.34 -27.92 -0.19
C SER A 55 7.42 -26.96 -0.71
N LYS A 56 7.50 -25.75 -0.15
CA LYS A 56 8.38 -24.69 -0.66
C LYS A 56 9.66 -24.50 0.15
N HIS A 57 9.61 -24.74 1.46
CA HIS A 57 10.68 -24.39 2.39
C HIS A 57 11.23 -25.60 3.16
N LYS A 58 10.78 -26.83 2.90
CA LYS A 58 11.30 -28.03 3.61
C LYS A 58 12.79 -28.26 3.39
N LYS A 59 13.29 -28.10 2.16
CA LYS A 59 14.71 -28.26 1.84
C LYS A 59 15.58 -27.08 2.29
N SER A 60 15.00 -26.10 2.99
CA SER A 60 15.74 -24.92 3.46
C SER A 60 16.24 -25.13 4.88
N ASN A 61 17.18 -24.29 5.31
CA ASN A 61 17.69 -24.31 6.68
C ASN A 61 16.61 -24.00 7.73
N TYR A 62 15.43 -23.47 7.34
CA TYR A 62 14.35 -23.12 8.26
C TYR A 62 13.72 -24.32 8.96
N GLU A 63 13.75 -25.52 8.36
CA GLU A 63 13.22 -26.74 9.02
C GLU A 63 14.08 -27.16 10.20
N ALA A 64 15.41 -27.08 10.06
CA ALA A 64 16.39 -27.51 11.06
C ALA A 64 16.64 -26.49 12.18
N MET A 65 16.13 -25.27 12.07
CA MET A 65 16.29 -24.24 13.09
C MET A 65 15.57 -24.60 14.40
N SER A 66 16.22 -24.29 15.52
CA SER A 66 15.61 -24.33 16.84
C SER A 66 14.46 -23.32 16.96
N GLU A 67 13.59 -23.50 17.96
CA GLU A 67 12.49 -22.56 18.23
C GLU A 67 13.01 -21.14 18.47
N TYR A 68 14.12 -21.01 19.20
CA TYR A 68 14.75 -19.72 19.47
C TYR A 68 15.21 -19.02 18.20
N GLU A 69 15.93 -19.72 17.33
CA GLU A 69 16.41 -19.17 16.05
C GLU A 69 15.24 -18.80 15.13
N ARG A 70 14.17 -19.60 15.11
CA ARG A 70 12.96 -19.31 14.35
C ARG A 70 12.31 -18.00 14.80
N LYS A 71 12.14 -17.81 16.12
CA LYS A 71 11.57 -16.57 16.69
C LYS A 71 12.41 -15.34 16.32
N GLN A 72 13.74 -15.44 16.41
CA GLN A 72 14.63 -14.35 15.97
C GLN A 72 14.52 -14.05 14.47
N ASN A 73 14.48 -15.09 13.63
CA ASN A 73 14.33 -14.93 12.20
C ASN A 73 13.00 -14.27 11.83
N VAL A 74 11.90 -14.71 12.45
CA VAL A 74 10.58 -14.10 12.30
C VAL A 74 10.62 -12.61 12.61
N GLU A 75 11.22 -12.21 13.73
CA GLU A 75 11.32 -10.79 14.07
C GLU A 75 12.05 -9.99 12.98
N SER A 76 13.17 -10.53 12.47
CA SER A 76 13.93 -9.89 11.40
C SER A 76 13.15 -9.81 10.08
N LEU A 77 12.40 -10.85 9.73
CA LEU A 77 11.61 -10.94 8.50
C LEU A 77 10.39 -10.02 8.58
N CYS A 78 9.72 -9.97 9.73
CA CYS A 78 8.65 -9.02 10.00
C CYS A 78 9.13 -7.58 9.89
N LYS A 79 10.29 -7.24 10.46
CA LYS A 79 10.89 -5.89 10.31
C LYS A 79 11.16 -5.54 8.85
N LYS A 80 11.73 -6.47 8.07
CA LYS A 80 11.96 -6.29 6.62
C LYS A 80 10.66 -6.11 5.84
N LEU A 81 9.65 -6.92 6.12
CA LEU A 81 8.34 -6.85 5.48
C LEU A 81 7.64 -5.52 5.79
N SER A 82 7.61 -5.13 7.06
CA SER A 82 7.06 -3.84 7.50
C SER A 82 7.81 -2.66 6.88
N GLY A 83 9.14 -2.71 6.80
CA GLY A 83 9.94 -1.69 6.11
C GLY A 83 9.55 -1.52 4.64
N ARG A 84 9.40 -2.63 3.91
CA ARG A 84 8.92 -2.62 2.51
C ARG A 84 7.51 -2.03 2.40
N GLN A 85 6.58 -2.48 3.25
CA GLN A 85 5.20 -1.98 3.23
C GLN A 85 5.12 -0.47 3.54
N ASN A 86 5.90 -0.01 4.52
CA ASN A 86 5.92 1.39 4.92
C ASN A 86 6.47 2.30 3.81
N PHE A 87 7.44 1.82 3.03
CA PHE A 87 7.93 2.54 1.86
C PHE A 87 6.81 2.81 0.84
N PHE A 88 6.03 1.79 0.48
CA PHE A 88 4.89 1.96 -0.43
C PHE A 88 3.78 2.84 0.16
N LYS A 89 3.47 2.68 1.46
CA LYS A 89 2.50 3.54 2.15
C LYS A 89 2.92 5.01 2.08
N LYS A 90 4.19 5.31 2.38
CA LYS A 90 4.73 6.66 2.32
C LYS A 90 4.62 7.25 0.91
N ALA A 91 5.01 6.48 -0.12
CA ALA A 91 4.88 6.92 -1.51
C ALA A 91 3.41 7.23 -1.88
N ASN A 92 2.47 6.36 -1.50
CA ASN A 92 1.04 6.59 -1.74
C ASN A 92 0.53 7.85 -1.01
N THR A 93 0.89 8.07 0.26
CA THR A 93 0.45 9.27 0.99
C THR A 93 0.92 10.57 0.35
N ILE A 94 2.14 10.60 -0.21
CA ILE A 94 2.66 11.77 -0.94
C ILE A 94 1.84 12.00 -2.22
N GLN A 95 1.51 10.93 -2.94
CA GLN A 95 0.73 11.02 -4.17
C GLN A 95 -0.73 11.43 -3.92
N GLU A 96 -1.33 10.94 -2.84
CA GLU A 96 -2.67 11.34 -2.38
C GLU A 96 -2.69 12.84 -2.03
N ALA A 97 -1.72 13.31 -1.25
CA ALA A 97 -1.59 14.72 -0.91
C ALA A 97 -1.38 15.61 -2.16
N ALA A 98 -0.52 15.20 -3.09
CA ALA A 98 -0.30 15.92 -4.35
C ALA A 98 -1.57 15.95 -5.22
N THR A 99 -2.32 14.85 -5.24
CA THR A 99 -3.61 14.78 -5.95
C THR A 99 -4.62 15.73 -5.33
N HIS A 100 -4.74 15.75 -4.00
CA HIS A 100 -5.62 16.68 -3.29
C HIS A 100 -5.22 18.15 -3.55
N ALA A 101 -3.93 18.47 -3.50
CA ALA A 101 -3.43 19.79 -3.85
C ALA A 101 -3.79 20.20 -5.29
N SER A 102 -3.73 19.27 -6.25
CA SER A 102 -4.14 19.53 -7.64
C SER A 102 -5.62 19.91 -7.76
N TYR A 103 -6.49 19.29 -6.97
CA TYR A 103 -7.92 19.64 -6.92
C TYR A 103 -8.14 21.03 -6.34
N ILE A 104 -7.41 21.40 -5.28
CA ILE A 104 -7.50 22.74 -4.68
C ILE A 104 -7.16 23.82 -5.73
N VAL A 105 -6.06 23.65 -6.45
CA VAL A 105 -5.64 24.60 -7.48
C VAL A 105 -6.65 24.64 -8.63
N ALA A 106 -7.10 23.49 -9.13
CA ALA A 106 -8.07 23.42 -10.21
C ALA A 106 -9.41 24.08 -9.84
N TYR A 107 -9.88 23.87 -8.60
CA TYR A 107 -11.06 24.54 -8.07
C TYR A 107 -10.88 26.06 -8.03
N ASN A 108 -9.73 26.55 -7.56
CA ASN A 108 -9.47 27.99 -7.52
C ASN A 108 -9.38 28.61 -8.91
N ILE A 109 -8.80 27.91 -9.89
CA ILE A 109 -8.79 28.35 -11.29
C ILE A 109 -10.23 28.51 -11.81
N ALA A 110 -11.06 27.47 -11.65
CA ALA A 110 -12.45 27.50 -12.08
C ALA A 110 -13.26 28.59 -11.37
N LYS A 111 -13.16 28.66 -10.03
CA LYS A 111 -13.89 29.62 -9.19
C LYS A 111 -13.61 31.07 -9.56
N ASN A 112 -12.36 31.38 -9.95
CA ASN A 112 -11.94 32.73 -10.31
C ASN A 112 -12.00 33.00 -11.82
N ASN A 113 -12.65 32.11 -12.60
CA ASN A 113 -12.76 32.20 -14.06
C ASN A 113 -11.41 32.41 -14.77
N LYS A 114 -10.37 31.72 -14.28
CA LYS A 114 -9.03 31.75 -14.87
C LYS A 114 -8.90 30.72 -15.99
N ALA A 115 -7.94 30.94 -16.89
CA ALA A 115 -7.75 30.02 -18.01
C ALA A 115 -7.20 28.68 -17.50
N LEU A 116 -7.62 27.56 -18.08
CA LEU A 116 -7.20 26.23 -17.62
C LEU A 116 -5.68 25.99 -17.83
N SER A 117 -5.06 26.72 -18.76
CA SER A 117 -3.59 26.74 -18.91
C SER A 117 -2.87 27.46 -17.78
N ASP A 118 -3.55 28.30 -17.00
CA ASP A 118 -2.92 29.03 -15.89
C ASP A 118 -2.41 28.07 -14.81
N GLY A 119 -2.87 26.81 -14.79
CA GLY A 119 -2.33 25.77 -13.92
C GLY A 119 -0.83 25.54 -14.10
N GLU A 120 -0.31 25.64 -15.32
CA GLU A 120 1.13 25.47 -15.60
C GLU A 120 1.93 26.65 -15.03
N PHE A 121 1.43 27.87 -15.23
CA PHE A 121 2.02 29.08 -14.65
C PHE A 121 1.99 29.05 -13.11
N VAL A 122 0.85 28.67 -12.50
CA VAL A 122 0.74 28.52 -11.04
C VAL A 122 1.76 27.52 -10.52
N LYS A 123 1.94 26.38 -11.21
CA LYS A 123 2.95 25.38 -10.84
C LYS A 123 4.36 25.96 -10.88
N GLU A 124 4.70 26.71 -11.92
CA GLU A 124 5.99 27.36 -12.06
C GLU A 124 6.25 28.33 -10.90
N CYS A 125 5.29 29.22 -10.59
CA CYS A 125 5.40 30.13 -9.45
C CYS A 125 5.60 29.40 -8.12
N MET A 126 4.84 28.32 -7.87
CA MET A 126 4.98 27.52 -6.65
C MET A 126 6.38 26.91 -6.52
N LEU A 127 6.96 26.43 -7.63
CA LEU A 127 8.31 25.84 -7.63
C LEU A 127 9.39 26.89 -7.38
N GLN A 128 9.30 28.06 -8.01
CA GLN A 128 10.25 29.15 -7.81
C GLN A 128 10.22 29.67 -6.35
N VAL A 129 9.02 29.83 -5.77
CA VAL A 129 8.88 30.21 -4.36
C VAL A 129 9.42 29.11 -3.44
N CYS A 130 9.16 27.84 -3.74
CA CYS A 130 9.68 26.71 -2.97
C CYS A 130 11.21 26.64 -2.99
N ASP A 131 11.84 26.96 -4.12
CA ASP A 131 13.29 26.97 -4.27
C ASP A 131 13.97 27.98 -3.34
N VAL A 132 13.32 29.12 -3.08
CA VAL A 132 13.85 30.17 -2.18
C VAL A 132 13.56 29.85 -0.71
N LEU A 133 12.33 29.42 -0.38
CA LEU A 133 11.89 29.31 1.01
C LEU A 133 12.12 27.92 1.63
N CYS A 134 12.03 26.85 0.84
CA CYS A 134 12.10 25.48 1.35
C CYS A 134 12.57 24.47 0.27
N PRO A 135 13.83 24.56 -0.19
CA PRO A 135 14.33 23.73 -1.29
C PRO A 135 14.23 22.23 -1.00
N ASP A 136 14.35 21.82 0.27
CA ASP A 136 14.22 20.41 0.71
C ASP A 136 12.85 19.80 0.38
N LYS A 137 11.82 20.64 0.22
CA LYS A 137 10.44 20.21 -0.05
C LYS A 137 10.05 20.31 -1.53
N LYS A 138 10.96 20.74 -2.42
CA LYS A 138 10.68 20.95 -3.85
C LYS A 138 10.03 19.76 -4.54
N ASN A 139 10.51 18.55 -4.23
CA ASN A 139 9.98 17.31 -4.82
C ASN A 139 8.47 17.13 -4.56
N ASN A 140 7.96 17.60 -3.41
CA ASN A 140 6.53 17.51 -3.09
C ASN A 140 5.67 18.43 -3.97
N PHE A 141 6.22 19.55 -4.43
CA PHE A 141 5.53 20.46 -5.36
C PHE A 141 5.62 19.98 -6.80
N GLN A 142 6.73 19.34 -7.17
CA GLN A 142 6.91 18.79 -8.52
C GLN A 142 5.90 17.67 -8.84
N THR A 143 5.54 16.85 -7.85
CA THR A 143 4.55 15.77 -8.01
C THR A 143 3.13 16.27 -8.26
N VAL A 144 2.82 17.53 -7.92
CA VAL A 144 1.50 18.13 -8.19
C VAL A 144 1.33 18.34 -9.69
N SER A 145 0.36 17.65 -10.28
CA SER A 145 0.07 17.75 -11.72
C SER A 145 -0.95 18.85 -12.01
N LEU A 146 -0.54 19.87 -12.76
CA LEU A 146 -1.35 21.06 -13.08
C LEU A 146 -1.37 21.39 -14.58
N SER A 147 -1.12 20.41 -15.44
CA SER A 147 -1.29 20.61 -16.89
C SER A 147 -2.73 20.97 -17.22
N ARG A 148 -2.96 21.67 -18.34
CA ARG A 148 -4.32 22.03 -18.80
C ARG A 148 -5.27 20.82 -18.79
N LYS A 149 -4.80 19.66 -19.28
CA LYS A 149 -5.57 18.40 -19.28
C LYS A 149 -5.95 17.94 -17.87
N THR A 150 -5.00 18.00 -16.94
CA THR A 150 -5.24 17.61 -15.54
C THR A 150 -6.25 18.54 -14.91
N VAL A 151 -6.06 19.86 -15.02
CA VAL A 151 -6.98 20.86 -14.48
C VAL A 151 -8.40 20.66 -15.01
N THR A 152 -8.55 20.43 -16.32
CA THR A 152 -9.85 20.12 -16.95
C THR A 152 -10.49 18.89 -16.33
N SER A 153 -9.78 17.77 -16.28
CA SER A 153 -10.28 16.52 -15.71
C SER A 153 -10.67 16.65 -14.22
N ARG A 154 -9.92 17.44 -13.44
CA ARG A 154 -10.20 17.71 -12.03
C ARG A 154 -11.47 18.54 -11.87
N ILE A 155 -11.68 19.56 -12.69
CA ILE A 155 -12.89 20.39 -12.69
C ILE A 155 -14.11 19.54 -13.07
N GLU A 156 -14.01 18.71 -14.11
CA GLU A 156 -15.08 17.79 -14.49
C GLU A 156 -15.42 16.81 -13.36
N ALA A 157 -14.41 16.27 -12.67
CA ALA A 157 -14.63 15.40 -11.53
C ALA A 157 -15.28 16.14 -10.34
N ILE A 158 -14.89 17.39 -10.07
CA ILE A 158 -15.57 18.23 -9.06
C ILE A 158 -17.03 18.42 -9.44
N TYR A 159 -17.30 18.79 -10.69
CA TYR A 159 -18.66 19.01 -11.19
C TYR A 159 -19.53 17.75 -11.03
N LYS A 160 -19.02 16.58 -11.44
CA LYS A 160 -19.71 15.28 -11.29
C LYS A 160 -20.02 14.88 -9.85
N ASN A 161 -19.29 15.39 -8.86
CA ASN A 161 -19.57 15.13 -7.45
C ASN A 161 -20.60 16.12 -6.85
N LEU A 162 -20.92 17.20 -7.57
CA LEU A 162 -21.91 18.20 -7.16
C LEU A 162 -23.29 17.96 -7.79
N THR A 163 -23.38 17.07 -8.79
CA THR A 163 -24.60 16.65 -9.51
C THR A 163 -24.93 15.21 -9.22
#